data_AF-A0A428V3K4-F1
#
_entry.id   AF-A0A428V3K4-F1
#
_cell.length_a   1.000
_cell.length_b   1.000
_cell.length_c   1.000
_cell.angle_alpha   90.00
_cell.angle_beta   90.00
_cell.angle_gamma   90.00
#
_symmetry.space_group_name_H-M   'P 1'
#
loop_
_entity.id
_entity.type
_entity.pdbx_description
1 polymer ?
#
loop_
_entity_poly.entity_id
_entity_poly.type
_entity_poly.pdbx_seq_one_letter_code
_entity_poly.pdbx_strand_id
1 'polypeptide(L)'
;MEPRTERDRRKEQQQVPNAQDPLKFAAFGGYVKRLTTATLEWVSEPDEWKRFTNNNKISPEVENMSFGDRLRASELDFDDITWFMRPTTSSARCERRVLHVDRFCAGAAFVLHNAIPVDPGNSEQVKAEEPEAWVSDRNWVDETIVGPHPSYPLILDNKKLYRVLQKKRFLPGPQDYIVGPPRRIYIKNPNGASVLAMIKTTPASQVEGLRSLFADYITPTPEPRFRLRQVAWWRGCFVISFNIPYYGITTRELQDYRTISDGGQLLRNRHDLDFLHLEGYGISDGKSSSFHKDAILHQHVFSLTVTGKNDKYWTAACLDDDVFGEDLGEEPRLALDEEREGTPDPILFKEEGNLTLSLTLSPRAYAIAALEVALYKIAEHHGNVLDWFRASISRHTSNAEGSSLERISAKELQHWIEKFPEVLNNVTHATSSLVRKLDHFLEEDVIFGQDARPRGALWQGLQSDSDALRSLQIIKQYRDDMYDIEGELKQLEIAYEGVRRKRKNDNEDEQQTITKQVHRIGVAAFVFAMPNTVAQLYAAMPESRFSASWASPGSKYDDGLGLWLHFYRQPGEPGGIMRDY
;
A
#
# COMPACT_ATOMS: atom_id res chain seq x y z
N MET A 1 -46.01 -3.01 -58.58
CA MET A 1 -46.20 -2.23 -59.82
C MET A 1 -46.32 -0.77 -59.41
N GLU A 2 -45.31 0.04 -59.67
CA GLU A 2 -45.45 1.51 -59.71
C GLU A 2 -46.29 1.88 -60.96
N PRO A 3 -47.01 3.03 -61.01
CA PRO A 3 -46.35 4.34 -61.05
C PRO A 3 -47.08 5.55 -60.42
N ARG A 4 -46.28 6.63 -60.35
CA ARG A 4 -46.59 8.08 -60.26
C ARG A 4 -47.79 8.50 -61.14
N THR A 5 -48.51 9.61 -60.89
CA THR A 5 -48.04 11.01 -61.04
C THR A 5 -49.04 12.05 -60.52
N GLU A 6 -48.48 13.08 -59.87
CA GLU A 6 -48.64 14.52 -60.13
C GLU A 6 -49.61 14.91 -61.27
N ARG A 7 -50.69 15.62 -60.94
CA ARG A 7 -51.02 16.91 -61.57
C ARG A 7 -52.36 17.45 -61.10
N ASP A 8 -52.34 18.77 -60.91
CA ASP A 8 -53.45 19.66 -61.22
C ASP A 8 -54.65 19.57 -60.26
N ARG A 9 -55.08 20.61 -59.57
CA ARG A 9 -55.07 22.02 -59.94
C ARG A 9 -55.89 22.76 -58.87
N ARG A 10 -55.41 23.95 -58.50
CA ARG A 10 -56.18 25.19 -58.30
C ARG A 10 -57.30 25.15 -57.26
N LYS A 11 -57.11 25.77 -56.07
CA LYS A 11 -57.21 27.23 -55.82
C LYS A 11 -58.39 27.88 -56.54
N GLU A 12 -59.41 28.27 -55.76
CA GLU A 12 -59.96 29.64 -55.67
C GLU A 12 -61.11 29.58 -54.63
N GLN A 13 -60.92 30.18 -53.45
CA GLN A 13 -61.32 31.57 -53.16
C GLN A 13 -62.86 31.75 -53.18
N GLN A 14 -63.50 31.87 -52.00
CA GLN A 14 -64.04 33.15 -51.50
C GLN A 14 -65.00 32.97 -50.30
N GLN A 15 -64.74 33.82 -49.31
CA GLN A 15 -65.70 34.64 -48.55
C GLN A 15 -66.74 34.01 -47.61
N VAL A 16 -66.49 34.30 -46.33
CA VAL A 16 -67.40 34.49 -45.18
C VAL A 16 -68.26 35.77 -45.42
N PRO A 17 -69.45 35.98 -44.81
CA PRO A 17 -69.50 36.61 -43.47
C PRO A 17 -70.69 36.25 -42.54
N ASN A 18 -70.43 36.39 -41.23
CA ASN A 18 -71.31 36.85 -40.13
C ASN A 18 -72.52 35.99 -39.68
N ALA A 19 -72.90 35.91 -38.39
CA ALA A 19 -72.43 36.51 -37.14
C ALA A 19 -73.05 35.76 -35.94
N GLN A 20 -72.31 35.62 -34.83
CA GLN A 20 -72.70 36.00 -33.46
C GLN A 20 -71.72 35.41 -32.42
N ASP A 21 -70.96 36.33 -31.83
CA ASP A 21 -70.16 36.22 -30.60
C ASP A 21 -71.05 36.06 -29.34
N PRO A 22 -70.51 35.85 -28.12
CA PRO A 22 -69.31 35.09 -27.75
C PRO A 22 -69.51 34.30 -26.43
N LEU A 23 -68.93 33.11 -26.30
CA LEU A 23 -68.51 32.61 -24.98
C LEU A 23 -67.06 32.14 -25.08
N LYS A 24 -66.22 32.83 -24.32
CA LYS A 24 -64.76 32.84 -24.39
C LYS A 24 -64.16 31.45 -24.19
N PHE A 25 -63.32 31.05 -25.14
CA PHE A 25 -62.37 29.95 -25.05
C PHE A 25 -61.16 30.30 -24.18
N ALA A 26 -60.51 29.28 -23.65
CA ALA A 26 -59.11 29.02 -24.00
C ALA A 26 -58.86 27.51 -23.98
N ALA A 27 -58.78 26.94 -25.18
CA ALA A 27 -58.48 25.53 -25.43
C ALA A 27 -56.97 25.31 -25.62
N PHE A 28 -56.57 24.08 -25.33
CA PHE A 28 -55.32 23.45 -25.72
C PHE A 28 -55.06 23.51 -27.25
N GLY A 29 -53.79 23.72 -27.62
CA GLY A 29 -53.13 23.02 -28.73
C GLY A 29 -53.19 23.66 -30.12
N GLY A 30 -52.01 23.94 -30.70
CA GLY A 30 -51.90 24.22 -32.14
C GLY A 30 -50.60 24.89 -32.57
N TYR A 31 -49.56 24.07 -32.81
CA TYR A 31 -48.29 24.41 -33.45
C TYR A 31 -48.45 25.20 -34.77
N VAL A 32 -47.76 26.34 -34.93
CA VAL A 32 -47.16 26.75 -36.21
C VAL A 32 -45.74 27.28 -35.97
N LYS A 33 -44.79 26.56 -36.56
CA LYS A 33 -43.35 26.81 -36.62
C LYS A 33 -43.05 28.20 -37.18
N ARG A 34 -42.31 29.01 -36.43
CA ARG A 34 -41.38 30.01 -36.98
C ARG A 34 -40.00 29.67 -36.42
N LEU A 35 -39.14 29.13 -37.27
CA LEU A 35 -37.72 28.93 -36.94
C LEU A 35 -37.09 30.30 -36.71
N THR A 36 -36.51 30.50 -35.53
CA THR A 36 -35.31 31.33 -35.34
C THR A 36 -34.66 30.91 -34.02
N THR A 37 -33.48 30.31 -34.16
CA THR A 37 -32.44 30.14 -33.12
C THR A 37 -32.87 29.42 -31.84
N ALA A 38 -32.98 28.09 -31.92
CA ALA A 38 -33.02 27.24 -30.73
C ALA A 38 -31.65 27.25 -30.06
N THR A 39 -31.52 27.98 -28.94
CA THR A 39 -30.60 27.60 -27.88
C THR A 39 -31.17 26.31 -27.30
N LEU A 40 -30.56 25.18 -27.65
CA LEU A 40 -30.77 23.92 -26.95
C LEU A 40 -30.22 24.11 -25.52
N GLU A 41 -31.05 24.62 -24.62
CA GLU A 41 -30.85 24.37 -23.19
C GLU A 41 -31.03 22.87 -22.99
N TRP A 42 -29.91 22.15 -22.99
CA TRP A 42 -29.84 20.84 -22.38
C TRP A 42 -30.25 21.04 -20.92
N VAL A 43 -31.47 20.61 -20.59
CA VAL A 43 -31.88 20.43 -19.20
C VAL A 43 -30.98 19.32 -18.65
N SER A 44 -29.85 19.72 -18.06
CA SER A 44 -28.97 18.81 -17.35
C SER A 44 -29.76 18.17 -16.21
N GLU A 45 -29.79 16.85 -16.15
CA GLU A 45 -30.29 16.15 -14.96
C GLU A 45 -29.58 16.71 -13.71
N PRO A 46 -30.31 16.93 -12.60
CA PRO A 46 -29.71 17.51 -11.42
C PRO A 46 -28.66 16.56 -10.83
N ASP A 47 -27.42 17.04 -10.70
CA ASP A 47 -26.29 16.33 -10.07
C ASP A 47 -26.75 15.66 -8.76
N GLU A 48 -26.68 14.32 -8.68
CA GLU A 48 -27.17 13.57 -7.53
C GLU A 48 -26.49 14.02 -6.24
N TRP A 49 -25.24 14.48 -6.32
CA TRP A 49 -24.50 15.09 -5.22
C TRP A 49 -25.27 16.23 -4.54
N LYS A 50 -26.07 17.01 -5.27
CA LYS A 50 -26.86 18.10 -4.68
C LYS A 50 -27.91 17.59 -3.68
N ARG A 51 -28.37 16.34 -3.82
CA ARG A 51 -29.26 15.71 -2.82
C ARG A 51 -28.58 15.55 -1.46
N PHE A 52 -27.25 15.49 -1.43
CA PHE A 52 -26.43 15.32 -0.23
C PHE A 52 -26.14 16.66 0.47
N THR A 53 -26.15 17.78 -0.29
CA THR A 53 -25.69 19.09 0.18
C THR A 53 -26.80 20.12 0.38
N ASN A 54 -28.07 19.74 0.21
CA ASN A 54 -29.23 20.64 0.24
C ASN A 54 -29.46 21.41 1.56
N ASN A 55 -28.82 21.02 2.67
CA ASN A 55 -28.95 21.71 3.96
C ASN A 55 -27.75 22.64 4.20
N ASN A 56 -27.92 23.91 3.82
CA ASN A 56 -26.90 24.95 4.00
C ASN A 56 -26.82 25.51 5.42
N LYS A 57 -27.81 25.23 6.27
CA LYS A 57 -27.86 25.75 7.65
C LYS A 57 -27.15 24.81 8.61
N ILE A 58 -26.21 25.38 9.35
CA ILE A 58 -25.43 24.70 10.38
C ILE A 58 -25.70 25.40 11.69
N SER A 59 -25.84 24.64 12.77
CA SER A 59 -25.96 25.21 14.11
C SER A 59 -24.57 25.22 14.76
N PRO A 60 -23.96 26.40 14.99
CA PRO A 60 -22.68 26.53 15.70
C PRO A 60 -22.66 25.86 17.06
N GLU A 61 -23.75 25.99 17.82
CA GLU A 61 -23.92 25.35 19.13
C GLU A 61 -23.88 23.83 19.03
N VAL A 62 -24.35 23.28 17.91
CA VAL A 62 -24.32 21.85 17.64
C VAL A 62 -22.95 21.36 17.22
N GLU A 63 -22.33 22.03 16.26
CA GLU A 63 -21.06 21.59 15.66
C GLU A 63 -19.82 21.95 16.48
N ASN A 64 -19.92 22.88 17.45
CA ASN A 64 -18.84 23.14 18.41
C ASN A 64 -18.82 22.15 19.59
N MET A 65 -19.87 21.35 19.75
CA MET A 65 -19.97 20.40 20.84
C MET A 65 -19.54 19.01 20.36
N SER A 66 -18.63 18.38 21.09
CA SER A 66 -18.23 17.01 20.78
C SER A 66 -19.41 16.05 20.94
N PHE A 67 -19.36 14.92 20.24
CA PHE A 67 -20.35 13.85 20.39
C PHE A 67 -20.42 13.34 21.83
N GLY A 68 -19.27 13.16 22.48
CA GLY A 68 -19.21 12.73 23.89
C GLY A 68 -19.86 13.73 24.85
N ASP A 69 -19.60 15.04 24.68
CA ASP A 69 -20.21 16.07 25.53
C ASP A 69 -21.73 16.15 25.36
N ARG A 70 -22.23 15.91 24.14
CA ARG A 70 -23.69 15.80 23.89
C ARG A 70 -24.32 14.64 24.61
N LEU A 71 -23.66 13.48 24.63
CA LEU A 71 -24.14 12.30 25.35
C LEU A 71 -24.12 12.54 26.87
N ARG A 72 -23.05 13.14 27.41
CA ARG A 72 -22.95 13.50 28.82
C ARG A 72 -23.99 14.51 29.27
N ALA A 73 -24.32 15.50 28.41
CA ALA A 73 -25.40 16.44 28.67
C ALA A 73 -26.78 15.75 28.76
N SER A 74 -26.89 14.51 28.30
CA SER A 74 -28.09 13.67 28.44
C SER A 74 -28.05 12.76 29.68
N GLU A 75 -27.15 13.03 30.64
CA GLU A 75 -26.96 12.32 31.92
C GLU A 75 -26.59 10.84 31.81
N LEU A 76 -25.93 10.45 30.74
CA LEU A 76 -25.51 9.07 30.55
C LEU A 76 -23.98 8.93 30.75
N ASP A 77 -23.59 8.11 31.72
CA ASP A 77 -22.19 7.76 31.97
C ASP A 77 -21.75 6.64 31.02
N PHE A 78 -20.71 6.89 30.23
CA PHE A 78 -20.36 6.08 29.07
C PHE A 78 -18.88 6.10 28.74
N ASP A 79 -18.41 4.98 28.21
CA ASP A 79 -17.11 4.87 27.57
C ASP A 79 -17.10 5.59 26.19
N ASP A 80 -16.23 6.59 26.05
CA ASP A 80 -16.14 7.46 24.86
C ASP A 80 -15.89 6.63 23.58
N ILE A 81 -15.00 5.62 23.64
CA ILE A 81 -14.60 4.83 22.46
C ILE A 81 -15.72 3.90 22.03
N THR A 82 -16.30 3.16 22.97
CA THR A 82 -17.36 2.18 22.73
C THR A 82 -18.54 2.83 22.03
N TRP A 83 -18.99 3.98 22.53
CA TRP A 83 -20.11 4.70 21.93
C TRP A 83 -19.76 5.37 20.61
N PHE A 84 -18.57 5.95 20.51
CA PHE A 84 -18.11 6.54 19.27
C PHE A 84 -18.05 5.48 18.16
N MET A 85 -17.50 4.30 18.45
CA MET A 85 -17.32 3.22 17.47
C MET A 85 -18.58 2.37 17.24
N ARG A 86 -19.63 2.54 18.06
CA ARG A 86 -20.88 1.76 17.94
C ARG A 86 -21.61 2.08 16.63
N PRO A 87 -21.80 1.10 15.73
CA PRO A 87 -22.62 1.31 14.54
C PRO A 87 -24.12 1.37 14.89
N THR A 88 -24.94 1.81 13.94
CA THR A 88 -26.40 1.75 14.04
C THR A 88 -26.93 0.30 14.14
N THR A 89 -26.19 -0.67 13.62
CA THR A 89 -26.55 -2.11 13.65
C THR A 89 -25.40 -2.93 14.21
N SER A 90 -25.62 -3.64 15.33
CA SER A 90 -24.58 -4.47 15.94
C SER A 90 -24.26 -5.71 15.10
N SER A 91 -22.98 -6.06 15.03
CA SER A 91 -22.50 -7.32 14.45
C SER A 91 -21.18 -7.71 15.10
N ALA A 92 -20.84 -9.00 15.07
CA ALA A 92 -19.54 -9.50 15.57
C ALA A 92 -18.34 -8.84 14.87
N ARG A 93 -18.50 -8.39 13.61
CA ARG A 93 -17.48 -7.60 12.92
C ARG A 93 -17.31 -6.21 13.55
N CYS A 94 -18.41 -5.57 13.92
CA CYS A 94 -18.39 -4.26 14.54
C CYS A 94 -17.85 -4.32 15.98
N GLU A 95 -18.21 -5.34 16.75
CA GLU A 95 -17.67 -5.55 18.10
C GLU A 95 -16.14 -5.73 18.08
N ARG A 96 -15.62 -6.51 17.12
CA ARG A 96 -14.16 -6.63 16.92
C ARG A 96 -13.49 -5.30 16.59
N ARG A 97 -14.12 -4.47 15.77
CA ARG A 97 -13.59 -3.13 15.44
C ARG A 97 -13.55 -2.22 16.66
N VAL A 98 -14.61 -2.22 17.47
CA VAL A 98 -14.64 -1.47 18.74
C VAL A 98 -13.48 -1.93 19.63
N LEU A 99 -13.31 -3.24 19.79
CA LEU A 99 -12.25 -3.82 20.61
C LEU A 99 -10.83 -3.46 20.11
N HIS A 100 -10.60 -3.46 18.80
CA HIS A 100 -9.30 -3.05 18.24
C HIS A 100 -9.00 -1.58 18.53
N VAL A 101 -9.97 -0.68 18.33
CA VAL A 101 -9.78 0.75 18.60
C VAL A 101 -9.60 1.01 20.10
N ASP A 102 -10.40 0.35 20.94
CA ASP A 102 -10.29 0.42 22.39
C ASP A 102 -8.90 0.02 22.88
N ARG A 103 -8.42 -1.16 22.46
CA ARG A 103 -7.09 -1.65 22.82
C ARG A 103 -5.96 -0.78 22.26
N PHE A 104 -6.10 -0.30 21.03
CA PHE A 104 -5.12 0.62 20.44
C PHE A 104 -5.03 1.95 21.21
N CYS A 105 -6.12 2.38 21.85
CA CYS A 105 -6.19 3.57 22.67
C CYS A 105 -5.93 3.30 24.17
N ALA A 106 -5.52 2.08 24.55
CA ALA A 106 -5.24 1.77 25.95
C ALA A 106 -4.16 2.71 26.52
N GLY A 107 -4.40 3.27 27.71
CA GLY A 107 -3.50 4.23 28.35
C GLY A 107 -3.45 5.64 27.72
N ALA A 108 -4.09 5.86 26.57
CA ALA A 108 -4.07 7.13 25.84
C ALA A 108 -4.57 8.32 26.66
N ALA A 109 -5.57 8.11 27.52
CA ALA A 109 -6.13 9.17 28.37
C ALA A 109 -5.07 9.78 29.30
N PHE A 110 -4.12 8.97 29.79
CA PHE A 110 -3.02 9.45 30.61
C PHE A 110 -2.11 10.41 29.81
N VAL A 111 -1.76 10.03 28.57
CA VAL A 111 -0.90 10.82 27.67
C VAL A 111 -1.52 12.18 27.33
N LEU A 112 -2.85 12.24 27.15
CA LEU A 112 -3.55 13.48 26.82
C LEU A 112 -3.57 14.50 27.98
N HIS A 113 -3.55 14.03 29.23
CA HIS A 113 -3.70 14.87 30.42
C HIS A 113 -2.40 15.12 31.20
N ASN A 114 -1.47 14.16 31.18
CA ASN A 114 -0.23 14.21 31.95
C ASN A 114 0.98 14.43 31.03
N ALA A 115 1.98 15.18 31.51
CA ALA A 115 3.28 15.21 30.84
C ALA A 115 4.01 13.90 31.19
N ILE A 116 4.36 13.08 30.19
CA ILE A 116 5.22 11.92 30.42
C ILE A 116 6.61 12.48 30.72
N PRO A 117 7.20 12.25 31.90
CA PRO A 117 8.61 12.56 32.12
C PRO A 117 9.41 11.61 31.24
N VAL A 118 10.23 12.14 30.35
CA VAL A 118 11.28 11.34 29.69
C VAL A 118 12.26 10.96 30.79
N ASP A 119 12.25 9.70 31.21
CA ASP A 119 13.20 9.19 32.20
C ASP A 119 14.54 8.93 31.48
N PRO A 120 15.61 9.72 31.75
CA PRO A 120 16.89 9.58 31.07
C PRO A 120 17.62 8.27 31.40
N GLY A 121 17.11 7.47 32.35
CA GLY A 121 17.73 6.21 32.78
C GLY A 121 17.21 4.93 32.11
N ASN A 122 16.17 4.99 31.27
CA ASN A 122 15.50 3.80 30.74
C ASN A 122 15.57 3.74 29.21
N SER A 123 16.76 3.43 28.68
CA SER A 123 17.06 3.38 27.25
C SER A 123 16.36 2.25 26.46
N GLU A 124 15.58 1.39 27.12
CA GLU A 124 14.82 0.31 26.48
C GLU A 124 13.35 0.65 26.19
N GLN A 125 12.86 1.82 26.62
CA GLN A 125 11.68 2.42 25.99
C GLN A 125 12.13 2.93 24.63
N VAL A 126 12.12 2.04 23.64
CA VAL A 126 12.23 2.36 22.21
C VAL A 126 11.53 3.69 21.99
N LYS A 127 12.30 4.67 21.48
CA LYS A 127 11.83 6.01 21.08
C LYS A 127 10.51 5.88 20.33
N ALA A 128 9.39 5.87 21.03
CA ALA A 128 8.09 6.00 20.40
C ALA A 128 7.97 7.48 20.09
N GLU A 129 8.48 7.87 18.91
CA GLU A 129 8.31 9.21 18.40
C GLU A 129 6.84 9.59 18.52
N GLU A 130 6.57 10.71 19.20
CA GLU A 130 5.19 11.20 19.28
C GLU A 130 4.69 11.47 17.86
N PRO A 131 3.44 11.11 17.52
CA PRO A 131 2.91 11.30 16.19
C PRO A 131 2.99 12.77 15.79
N GLU A 132 3.47 13.01 14.58
CA GLU A 132 3.52 14.34 14.01
C GLU A 132 2.15 14.68 13.43
N ALA A 133 1.42 15.55 14.11
CA ALA A 133 0.09 15.97 13.67
C ALA A 133 0.07 17.41 13.16
N TRP A 134 -0.86 17.68 12.25
CA TRP A 134 -1.12 19.01 11.73
C TRP A 134 -2.63 19.22 11.60
N VAL A 135 -3.08 20.43 11.96
CA VAL A 135 -4.48 20.83 11.86
C VAL A 135 -4.54 22.22 11.23
N SER A 136 -5.36 22.36 10.20
CA SER A 136 -5.69 23.65 9.62
C SER A 136 -7.17 23.88 9.50
N ASP A 137 -7.56 25.03 10.03
CA ASP A 137 -8.89 25.62 9.93
C ASP A 137 -8.83 26.90 9.06
N ARG A 138 -7.85 27.02 8.14
CA ARG A 138 -7.53 28.17 7.25
C ARG A 138 -8.35 29.48 7.50
N ASN A 139 -8.06 30.18 8.60
CA ASN A 139 -8.51 31.55 8.95
C ASN A 139 -9.92 31.74 9.55
N TRP A 140 -10.22 31.15 10.71
CA TRP A 140 -11.33 31.63 11.57
C TRP A 140 -10.84 32.11 12.94
N VAL A 141 -10.12 33.24 12.95
CA VAL A 141 -10.05 34.14 14.11
C VAL A 141 -10.16 35.56 13.58
N ASP A 142 -11.21 36.27 13.98
CA ASP A 142 -11.44 37.69 13.70
C ASP A 142 -10.24 38.51 14.23
N GLU A 143 -9.66 39.35 13.38
CA GLU A 143 -8.44 40.16 13.63
C GLU A 143 -8.57 41.10 14.83
N THR A 144 -9.77 41.26 15.38
CA THR A 144 -10.08 42.27 16.39
C THR A 144 -9.86 41.83 17.84
N ILE A 145 -9.61 40.55 18.15
CA ILE A 145 -9.69 40.07 19.55
C ILE A 145 -8.39 39.46 20.13
N VAL A 146 -7.45 38.88 19.38
CA VAL A 146 -6.24 38.28 19.98
C VAL A 146 -5.02 38.30 19.07
N GLY A 147 -4.05 39.18 19.35
CA GLY A 147 -2.61 39.02 19.05
C GLY A 147 -2.19 38.80 17.59
N PRO A 148 -0.87 38.69 17.31
CA PRO A 148 -0.39 38.35 15.97
C PRO A 148 -0.92 36.97 15.55
N HIS A 149 -1.11 36.78 14.25
CA HIS A 149 -1.65 35.56 13.64
C HIS A 149 -1.13 34.30 14.36
N PRO A 150 -1.97 33.28 14.61
CA PRO A 150 -1.43 31.96 14.87
C PRO A 150 -0.75 31.56 13.56
N SER A 151 0.56 31.77 13.49
CA SER A 151 1.40 31.01 12.60
C SER A 151 1.03 29.56 12.86
N TYR A 152 0.35 28.91 11.91
CA TYR A 152 0.07 27.47 11.95
C TYR A 152 1.14 26.61 11.25
N PRO A 153 2.47 26.84 11.41
CA PRO A 153 3.47 25.89 10.95
C PRO A 153 4.05 25.07 12.12
N LEU A 154 3.24 24.68 13.13
CA LEU A 154 3.75 23.90 14.26
C LEU A 154 3.26 22.46 14.17
N ILE A 155 4.20 21.53 14.02
CA ILE A 155 3.96 20.10 14.23
C ILE A 155 3.42 19.93 15.66
N LEU A 156 2.25 19.28 15.76
CA LEU A 156 1.49 19.12 16.99
C LEU A 156 1.78 17.74 17.58
N ASP A 157 2.33 17.71 18.79
CA ASP A 157 2.30 16.52 19.64
C ASP A 157 0.86 16.17 20.07
N ASN A 158 0.67 15.01 20.71
CA ASN A 158 -0.65 14.53 21.14
C ASN A 158 -1.44 15.55 21.98
N LYS A 159 -0.76 16.25 22.88
CA LYS A 159 -1.37 17.21 23.80
C LYS A 159 -1.76 18.50 23.09
N LYS A 160 -0.88 19.02 22.23
CA LYS A 160 -1.15 20.18 21.38
C LYS A 160 -2.27 19.87 20.40
N LEU A 161 -2.28 18.70 19.77
CA LEU A 161 -3.34 18.23 18.89
C LEU A 161 -4.68 18.24 19.63
N TYR A 162 -4.76 17.62 20.80
CA TYR A 162 -6.00 17.57 21.58
C TYR A 162 -6.51 18.98 21.94
N ARG A 163 -5.62 19.87 22.40
CA ARG A 163 -5.97 21.27 22.72
C ARG A 163 -6.46 22.04 21.49
N VAL A 164 -5.83 21.86 20.33
CA VAL A 164 -6.24 22.52 19.09
C VAL A 164 -7.62 22.03 18.65
N LEU A 165 -7.86 20.72 18.72
CA LEU A 165 -9.14 20.14 18.34
C LEU A 165 -10.30 20.54 19.27
N GLN A 166 -10.01 20.84 20.55
CA GLN A 166 -11.00 21.35 21.52
C GLN A 166 -11.43 22.81 21.26
N LYS A 167 -10.68 23.59 20.47
CA LYS A 167 -11.04 24.98 20.19
C LYS A 167 -12.37 25.04 19.45
N LYS A 168 -13.28 25.92 19.91
CA LYS A 168 -14.55 26.20 19.24
C LYS A 168 -14.26 26.78 17.86
N ARG A 169 -14.83 26.17 16.82
CA ARG A 169 -14.66 26.56 15.41
C ARG A 169 -15.57 27.71 15.01
N PHE A 170 -16.73 27.81 15.64
CA PHE A 170 -17.76 28.79 15.31
C PHE A 170 -17.99 29.74 16.48
N LEU A 171 -18.17 31.03 16.21
CA LEU A 171 -18.56 32.00 17.24
C LEU A 171 -20.06 31.84 17.59
N PRO A 172 -20.47 32.09 18.84
CA PRO A 172 -21.89 32.08 19.23
C PRO A 172 -22.61 33.36 18.75
N GLY A 173 -23.78 33.21 18.11
CA GLY A 173 -24.61 34.30 17.59
C GLY A 173 -25.73 33.82 16.63
N PRO A 174 -26.38 34.71 15.85
CA PRO A 174 -27.61 34.38 15.11
C PRO A 174 -27.43 33.27 14.07
N GLN A 175 -28.50 32.50 13.83
CA GLN A 175 -28.55 31.20 13.11
C GLN A 175 -28.13 31.18 11.62
N ASP A 176 -27.58 32.27 11.08
CA ASP A 176 -27.20 32.43 9.67
C ASP A 176 -25.67 32.66 9.48
N TYR A 177 -24.85 31.97 10.27
CA TYR A 177 -23.39 32.07 10.13
C TYR A 177 -22.86 31.62 8.77
N ILE A 178 -21.88 32.39 8.29
CA ILE A 178 -20.95 31.97 7.24
C ILE A 178 -20.23 30.72 7.75
N VAL A 179 -20.43 29.60 7.06
CA VAL A 179 -19.69 28.36 7.30
C VAL A 179 -18.20 28.67 7.14
N GLY A 180 -17.43 28.53 8.21
CA GLY A 180 -15.98 28.66 8.17
C GLY A 180 -15.33 27.65 7.22
N PRO A 181 -14.05 27.86 6.88
CA PRO A 181 -13.30 27.00 5.97
C PRO A 181 -13.30 25.53 6.41
N PRO A 182 -13.15 24.59 5.47
CA PRO A 182 -13.00 23.17 5.79
C PRO A 182 -11.83 22.91 6.74
N ARG A 183 -12.02 22.00 7.69
CA ARG A 183 -10.94 21.56 8.59
C ARG A 183 -10.15 20.45 7.93
N ARG A 184 -8.83 20.51 8.01
CA ARG A 184 -7.91 19.49 7.53
C ARG A 184 -7.09 18.98 8.70
N ILE A 185 -7.04 17.66 8.89
CA ILE A 185 -6.30 16.99 9.95
C ILE A 185 -5.40 15.97 9.28
N TYR A 186 -4.10 16.08 9.49
CA TYR A 186 -3.12 15.09 9.06
C TYR A 186 -2.38 14.57 10.28
N ILE A 187 -2.22 13.25 10.38
CA ILE A 187 -1.47 12.62 11.47
C ILE A 187 -0.56 11.56 10.84
N LYS A 188 0.74 11.81 10.91
CA LYS A 188 1.78 10.85 10.55
C LYS A 188 2.03 9.91 11.73
N ASN A 189 2.14 8.62 11.45
CA ASN A 189 2.33 7.53 12.40
C ASN A 189 1.43 7.64 13.64
N PRO A 190 0.09 7.75 13.47
CA PRO A 190 -0.84 7.97 14.57
C PRO A 190 -0.74 6.88 15.65
N ASN A 191 -0.97 7.27 16.89
CA ASN A 191 -0.96 6.38 18.05
C ASN A 191 -2.31 6.43 18.79
N GLY A 192 -2.45 5.66 19.87
CA GLY A 192 -3.68 5.62 20.66
C GLY A 192 -4.11 7.00 21.19
N ALA A 193 -3.15 7.85 21.56
CA ALA A 193 -3.43 9.20 22.07
C ALA A 193 -3.97 10.15 21.00
N SER A 194 -3.37 10.16 19.81
CA SER A 194 -3.85 10.99 18.70
C SER A 194 -5.25 10.57 18.23
N VAL A 195 -5.53 9.28 18.18
CA VAL A 195 -6.86 8.74 17.86
C VAL A 195 -7.87 9.09 18.95
N LEU A 196 -7.54 8.90 20.23
CA LEU A 196 -8.43 9.27 21.33
C LEU A 196 -8.71 10.78 21.36
N ALA A 197 -7.73 11.62 21.02
CA ALA A 197 -7.91 13.07 20.91
C ALA A 197 -8.98 13.41 19.86
N MET A 198 -8.94 12.75 18.70
CA MET A 198 -9.96 12.92 17.67
C MET A 198 -11.33 12.41 18.15
N ILE A 199 -11.41 11.22 18.73
CA ILE A 199 -12.67 10.64 19.26
C ILE A 199 -13.34 11.62 20.23
N LYS A 200 -12.59 12.15 21.20
CA LYS A 200 -13.10 13.06 22.24
C LYS A 200 -13.53 14.43 21.74
N THR A 201 -13.09 14.86 20.55
CA THR A 201 -13.32 16.22 20.02
C THR A 201 -14.22 16.25 18.80
N THR A 202 -14.57 15.09 18.24
CA THR A 202 -15.36 14.99 17.02
C THR A 202 -16.81 15.42 17.24
N PRO A 203 -17.36 16.34 16.42
CA PRO A 203 -18.77 16.69 16.47
C PRO A 203 -19.64 15.57 15.90
N ALA A 204 -20.89 15.48 16.38
CA ALA A 204 -21.83 14.40 16.02
C ALA A 204 -21.98 14.21 14.50
N SER A 205 -21.92 15.28 13.71
CA SER A 205 -22.07 15.22 12.24
C SER A 205 -20.95 14.47 11.51
N GLN A 206 -19.77 14.38 12.13
CA GLN A 206 -18.55 13.81 11.52
C GLN A 206 -18.20 12.40 12.05
N VAL A 207 -18.93 11.95 13.08
CA VAL A 207 -18.67 10.67 13.75
C VAL A 207 -18.65 9.49 12.78
N GLU A 208 -19.60 9.38 11.85
CA GLU A 208 -19.63 8.22 10.94
C GLU A 208 -18.41 8.17 10.01
N GLY A 209 -17.94 9.32 9.53
CA GLY A 209 -16.73 9.39 8.72
C GLY A 209 -15.51 8.94 9.51
N LEU A 210 -15.29 9.54 10.68
CA LEU A 210 -14.14 9.25 11.53
C LEU A 210 -14.17 7.84 12.15
N ARG A 211 -15.36 7.31 12.44
CA ARG A 211 -15.57 5.90 12.80
C ARG A 211 -15.09 4.97 11.70
N SER A 212 -15.42 5.29 10.44
CA SER A 212 -14.97 4.50 9.28
C SER A 212 -13.46 4.57 9.13
N LEU A 213 -12.87 5.78 9.25
CA LEU A 213 -11.43 6.01 9.22
C LEU A 213 -10.70 5.14 10.25
N PHE A 214 -11.10 5.19 11.52
CA PHE A 214 -10.46 4.40 12.59
C PHE A 214 -10.66 2.90 12.39
N ALA A 215 -11.84 2.46 11.98
CA ALA A 215 -12.12 1.04 11.77
C ALA A 215 -11.33 0.43 10.59
N ASP A 216 -10.98 1.23 9.60
CA ASP A 216 -10.26 0.77 8.41
C ASP A 216 -8.73 0.90 8.58
N TYR A 217 -8.27 1.89 9.35
CA TYR A 217 -6.85 2.08 9.67
C TYR A 217 -6.38 1.16 10.83
N ILE A 218 -7.17 1.02 11.89
CA ILE A 218 -6.83 0.24 13.11
C ILE A 218 -7.36 -1.19 12.96
N THR A 219 -6.66 -1.96 12.15
CA THR A 219 -6.95 -3.38 11.89
C THR A 219 -5.66 -4.12 11.54
N PRO A 220 -5.49 -5.38 11.96
CA PRO A 220 -4.31 -6.17 11.61
C PRO A 220 -4.31 -6.60 10.14
N THR A 221 -5.47 -6.51 9.48
CA THR A 221 -5.65 -6.90 8.08
C THR A 221 -6.33 -5.75 7.33
N PRO A 222 -5.60 -4.67 7.00
CA PRO A 222 -6.15 -3.56 6.26
C PRO A 222 -6.50 -3.98 4.83
N GLU A 223 -7.61 -3.46 4.31
CA GLU A 223 -8.09 -3.75 2.96
C GLU A 223 -8.23 -2.46 2.14
N PRO A 224 -7.91 -2.47 0.84
CA PRO A 224 -8.16 -1.34 -0.04
C PRO A 224 -9.65 -0.99 -0.09
N ARG A 225 -9.97 0.29 0.07
CA ARG A 225 -11.32 0.82 -0.01
C ARG A 225 -11.32 2.18 -0.67
N PHE A 226 -12.15 2.33 -1.69
CA PHE A 226 -12.52 3.60 -2.28
C PHE A 226 -14.04 3.70 -2.26
N ARG A 227 -14.59 4.74 -1.64
CA ARG A 227 -16.05 4.86 -1.50
C ARG A 227 -16.48 6.30 -1.29
N LEU A 228 -17.57 6.66 -1.93
CA LEU A 228 -18.39 7.83 -1.59
C LEU A 228 -19.81 7.36 -1.24
N ARG A 229 -20.34 7.74 -0.08
CA ARG A 229 -21.69 7.34 0.37
C ARG A 229 -22.43 8.43 1.13
N GLN A 230 -23.77 8.37 1.07
CA GLN A 230 -24.65 9.10 1.99
C GLN A 230 -24.81 8.29 3.26
N VAL A 231 -24.94 8.99 4.37
CA VAL A 231 -25.30 8.38 5.64
C VAL A 231 -26.45 9.18 6.24
N ALA A 232 -27.52 8.50 6.62
CA ALA A 232 -28.66 9.11 7.33
C ALA A 232 -28.31 9.57 8.76
N TRP A 233 -27.09 9.31 9.21
CA TRP A 233 -26.58 9.70 10.51
C TRP A 233 -26.72 11.21 10.73
N TRP A 234 -27.22 11.58 11.91
CA TRP A 234 -27.28 12.96 12.40
C TRP A 234 -27.82 14.01 11.40
N ARG A 235 -29.01 13.73 10.83
CA ARG A 235 -29.71 14.54 9.81
C ARG A 235 -29.03 14.58 8.44
N GLY A 236 -28.21 13.57 8.14
CA GLY A 236 -27.56 13.41 6.85
C GLY A 236 -26.14 13.96 6.86
N CYS A 237 -25.19 13.13 6.44
CA CYS A 237 -23.84 13.53 6.07
C CYS A 237 -23.35 12.72 4.86
N PHE A 238 -22.31 13.21 4.20
CA PHE A 238 -21.57 12.45 3.21
C PHE A 238 -20.26 11.93 3.80
N VAL A 239 -19.78 10.80 3.29
CA VAL A 239 -18.47 10.23 3.63
C VAL A 239 -17.80 9.78 2.34
N ILE A 240 -16.66 10.41 2.02
CA ILE A 240 -15.68 9.94 1.04
C ILE A 240 -14.55 9.29 1.85
N SER A 241 -14.21 8.04 1.55
CA SER A 241 -13.20 7.28 2.29
C SER A 241 -12.26 6.57 1.32
N PHE A 242 -10.96 6.80 1.51
CA PHE A 242 -9.89 6.07 0.85
C PHE A 242 -9.03 5.38 1.92
N ASN A 243 -8.91 4.06 1.85
CA ASN A 243 -8.02 3.29 2.70
C ASN A 243 -7.14 2.46 1.79
N ILE A 244 -5.84 2.67 1.83
CA ILE A 244 -4.90 2.15 0.84
C ILE A 244 -3.74 1.48 1.59
N PRO A 245 -3.83 0.17 1.87
CA PRO A 245 -2.68 -0.59 2.33
C PRO A 245 -1.70 -0.83 1.17
N TYR A 246 -0.40 -0.68 1.45
CA TYR A 246 0.67 -0.87 0.48
C TYR A 246 1.94 -1.42 1.16
N TYR A 247 2.90 -1.89 0.38
CA TYR A 247 4.21 -2.30 0.89
C TYR A 247 5.29 -1.31 0.48
N GLY A 248 6.23 -1.06 1.39
CA GLY A 248 7.44 -0.28 1.14
C GLY A 248 8.65 -0.92 1.83
N ILE A 249 9.85 -0.57 1.38
CA ILE A 249 11.10 -1.06 1.95
C ILE A 249 11.72 0.02 2.81
N THR A 250 11.90 -0.28 4.09
CA THR A 250 12.50 0.59 5.10
C THR A 250 13.73 -0.08 5.72
N THR A 251 14.30 0.53 6.75
CA THR A 251 15.42 0.01 7.53
C THR A 251 14.95 -0.57 8.86
N ARG A 252 15.77 -1.42 9.50
CA ARG A 252 15.48 -1.99 10.83
C ARG A 252 15.30 -0.92 11.92
N GLU A 253 15.93 0.25 11.77
CA GLU A 253 15.82 1.38 12.70
C GLU A 253 14.47 2.08 12.61
N LEU A 254 13.90 2.15 11.41
CA LEU A 254 12.64 2.81 11.09
C LEU A 254 11.42 1.88 11.17
N GLN A 255 11.55 0.72 11.81
CA GLN A 255 10.45 -0.22 11.95
C GLN A 255 9.31 0.35 12.80
N ASP A 256 8.07 0.08 12.36
CA ASP A 256 6.90 0.32 13.18
C ASP A 256 6.77 -0.78 14.26
N TYR A 257 6.73 -0.34 15.52
CA TYR A 257 6.54 -1.20 16.70
C TYR A 257 5.17 -1.01 17.35
N ARG A 258 4.26 -0.24 16.75
CA ARG A 258 2.91 -0.05 17.27
C ARG A 258 2.17 -1.39 17.29
N THR A 259 1.41 -1.60 18.36
CA THR A 259 0.62 -2.82 18.58
C THR A 259 -0.86 -2.48 18.68
N ILE A 260 -1.71 -3.42 18.27
CA ILE A 260 -3.18 -3.29 18.41
C ILE A 260 -3.64 -3.64 19.83
N SER A 261 -2.81 -4.37 20.59
CA SER A 261 -3.18 -4.82 21.92
C SER A 261 -1.96 -5.12 22.78
N ASP A 262 -2.16 -5.09 24.10
CA ASP A 262 -1.17 -5.45 25.13
C ASP A 262 -0.55 -6.85 24.96
N GLY A 263 -1.19 -7.71 24.16
CA GLY A 263 -0.66 -9.03 23.79
C GLY A 263 0.48 -9.01 22.77
N GLY A 264 0.97 -7.84 22.36
CA GLY A 264 2.12 -7.70 21.46
C GLY A 264 1.80 -7.92 19.98
N GLN A 265 0.51 -8.05 19.61
CA GLN A 265 0.13 -8.16 18.20
C GLN A 265 0.43 -6.84 17.48
N LEU A 266 1.37 -6.88 16.53
CA LEU A 266 1.76 -5.74 15.71
C LEU A 266 0.58 -5.18 14.92
N LEU A 267 0.59 -3.86 14.72
CA LEU A 267 -0.41 -3.14 13.92
C LEU A 267 -0.27 -3.45 12.42
N ARG A 268 0.97 -3.72 11.98
CA ARG A 268 1.35 -3.90 10.58
C ARG A 268 2.23 -5.13 10.40
N ASN A 269 2.13 -5.74 9.23
CA ASN A 269 3.01 -6.84 8.84
C ASN A 269 4.39 -6.32 8.45
N ARG A 270 5.42 -7.11 8.76
CA ARG A 270 6.81 -6.83 8.40
C ARG A 270 7.56 -8.11 8.05
N HIS A 271 8.47 -8.02 7.10
CA HIS A 271 9.32 -9.12 6.66
C HIS A 271 10.77 -8.65 6.53
N ASP A 272 11.67 -9.39 7.15
CA ASP A 272 13.12 -9.20 6.97
C ASP A 272 13.51 -9.60 5.54
N LEU A 273 14.23 -8.75 4.82
CA LEU A 273 14.65 -8.97 3.44
C LEU A 273 16.09 -9.49 3.29
N ASP A 274 16.79 -9.78 4.39
CA ASP A 274 18.16 -10.31 4.37
C ASP A 274 18.27 -11.61 3.54
N PHE A 275 17.18 -12.39 3.49
CA PHE A 275 17.11 -13.61 2.68
C PHE A 275 17.26 -13.38 1.17
N LEU A 276 17.09 -12.14 0.67
CA LEU A 276 17.26 -11.79 -0.74
C LEU A 276 18.73 -11.76 -1.17
N HIS A 277 19.66 -11.72 -0.21
CA HIS A 277 21.11 -11.67 -0.41
C HIS A 277 21.50 -10.58 -1.41
N LEU A 278 21.10 -9.32 -1.21
CA LEU A 278 21.41 -8.22 -2.15
C LEU A 278 22.57 -7.34 -1.72
N GLU A 279 23.21 -7.63 -0.59
CA GLU A 279 24.38 -6.90 -0.15
C GLU A 279 25.47 -6.90 -1.24
N GLY A 280 25.96 -5.69 -1.58
CA GLY A 280 27.01 -5.48 -2.58
C GLY A 280 26.58 -5.71 -4.04
N TYR A 281 25.33 -6.08 -4.29
CA TYR A 281 24.83 -6.33 -5.62
C TYR A 281 24.70 -5.02 -6.41
N GLY A 282 25.25 -4.97 -7.62
CA GLY A 282 25.20 -3.77 -8.49
C GLY A 282 26.22 -2.67 -8.19
N ILE A 283 27.17 -2.87 -7.25
CA ILE A 283 28.27 -1.92 -7.02
C ILE A 283 29.29 -2.07 -8.16
N SER A 284 29.15 -1.25 -9.21
CA SER A 284 30.10 -1.25 -10.34
C SER A 284 31.15 -0.14 -10.28
N ASP A 285 30.92 1.00 -9.62
CA ASP A 285 31.88 2.13 -9.65
C ASP A 285 31.57 3.18 -8.55
N GLY A 286 32.00 2.93 -7.31
CA GLY A 286 32.08 3.96 -6.26
C GLY A 286 30.79 4.66 -5.80
N LYS A 287 29.62 4.23 -6.27
CA LYS A 287 28.31 4.68 -5.80
C LYS A 287 27.76 3.71 -4.75
N SER A 288 27.10 4.23 -3.72
CA SER A 288 26.34 3.43 -2.74
C SER A 288 25.31 2.57 -3.46
N SER A 289 25.19 1.29 -3.08
CA SER A 289 24.12 0.43 -3.62
C SER A 289 22.75 0.95 -3.16
N SER A 290 21.75 0.88 -4.06
CA SER A 290 20.33 1.07 -3.69
C SER A 290 19.80 -0.03 -2.76
N PHE A 291 20.58 -1.12 -2.63
CA PHE A 291 20.32 -2.23 -1.72
C PHE A 291 21.13 -2.03 -0.44
N HIS A 292 20.45 -1.62 0.63
CA HIS A 292 21.05 -1.46 1.95
C HIS A 292 20.96 -2.74 2.78
N LYS A 293 21.83 -2.85 3.80
CA LYS A 293 21.71 -3.88 4.84
C LYS A 293 20.50 -3.57 5.73
N ASP A 294 20.00 -4.58 6.45
CA ASP A 294 18.90 -4.41 7.41
C ASP A 294 17.60 -3.93 6.77
N ALA A 295 17.37 -4.30 5.51
CA ALA A 295 16.18 -3.94 4.77
C ALA A 295 14.96 -4.71 5.27
N ILE A 296 13.86 -3.99 5.50
CA ILE A 296 12.61 -4.54 6.00
C ILE A 296 11.51 -4.17 5.04
N LEU A 297 10.79 -5.17 4.53
CA LEU A 297 9.55 -4.96 3.84
C LEU A 297 8.45 -4.73 4.86
N HIS A 298 7.83 -3.56 4.81
CA HIS A 298 6.85 -3.14 5.80
C HIS A 298 5.50 -2.84 5.14
N GLN A 299 4.41 -3.24 5.79
CA GLN A 299 3.06 -2.90 5.36
C GLN A 299 2.68 -1.53 5.93
N HIS A 300 2.33 -0.61 5.06
CA HIS A 300 1.88 0.74 5.41
C HIS A 300 0.41 0.91 5.04
N VAL A 301 -0.26 1.88 5.66
CA VAL A 301 -1.63 2.26 5.33
C VAL A 301 -1.73 3.78 5.23
N PHE A 302 -2.17 4.24 4.07
CA PHE A 302 -2.70 5.58 3.89
C PHE A 302 -4.22 5.55 4.05
N SER A 303 -4.77 6.27 5.02
CA SER A 303 -6.21 6.32 5.26
C SER A 303 -6.69 7.76 5.30
N LEU A 304 -7.59 8.12 4.38
CA LEU A 304 -8.21 9.43 4.26
C LEU A 304 -9.72 9.30 4.40
N THR A 305 -10.32 10.24 5.11
CA THR A 305 -11.77 10.46 5.08
C THR A 305 -12.09 11.94 4.92
N VAL A 306 -12.96 12.25 3.96
CA VAL A 306 -13.60 13.56 3.79
C VAL A 306 -15.07 13.42 4.13
N THR A 307 -15.52 14.11 5.17
CA THR A 307 -16.90 14.03 5.66
C THR A 307 -17.47 15.40 6.01
N GLY A 308 -18.76 15.58 5.78
CA GLY A 308 -19.42 16.86 6.00
C GLY A 308 -20.91 16.83 5.74
N LYS A 309 -21.54 18.00 5.87
CA LYS A 309 -22.97 18.20 5.57
C LYS A 309 -23.22 18.78 4.19
N ASN A 310 -22.29 19.55 3.66
CA ASN A 310 -22.40 20.19 2.35
C ASN A 310 -21.02 20.58 1.81
N ASP A 311 -20.98 21.16 0.61
CA ASP A 311 -19.74 21.56 -0.07
C ASP A 311 -18.94 22.64 0.68
N LYS A 312 -19.57 23.36 1.61
CA LYS A 312 -18.94 24.41 2.41
C LYS A 312 -18.49 23.90 3.77
N TYR A 313 -19.22 22.96 4.36
CA TYR A 313 -18.92 22.39 5.67
C TYR A 313 -18.54 20.93 5.58
N TRP A 314 -17.23 20.73 5.60
CA TRP A 314 -16.63 19.42 5.63
C TRP A 314 -15.30 19.43 6.36
N THR A 315 -14.80 18.23 6.61
CA THR A 315 -13.53 17.98 7.28
C THR A 315 -12.85 16.82 6.57
N ALA A 316 -11.57 17.02 6.24
CA ALA A 316 -10.68 15.96 5.81
C ALA A 316 -9.81 15.54 6.99
N ALA A 317 -9.70 14.23 7.20
CA ALA A 317 -8.82 13.64 8.19
C ALA A 317 -8.02 12.52 7.55
N CYS A 318 -6.71 12.53 7.74
CA CYS A 318 -5.81 11.51 7.26
C CYS A 318 -4.90 10.94 8.35
N LEU A 319 -4.81 9.63 8.33
CA LEU A 319 -3.93 8.79 9.13
C LEU A 319 -2.96 8.11 8.18
N ASP A 320 -1.68 8.31 8.38
CA ASP A 320 -0.66 7.94 7.41
C ASP A 320 0.54 7.29 8.08
N ASP A 321 0.93 6.11 7.59
CA ASP A 321 2.11 5.36 8.08
C ASP A 321 3.41 5.84 7.43
N ASP A 322 3.48 7.07 6.93
CA ASP A 322 4.64 7.58 6.18
C ASP A 322 5.89 7.65 7.08
N VAL A 323 6.89 6.81 6.78
CA VAL A 323 8.18 6.72 7.48
C VAL A 323 9.35 7.10 6.54
N PHE A 324 9.09 7.37 5.25
CA PHE A 324 10.13 7.39 4.21
C PHE A 324 10.78 8.76 3.96
N GLY A 325 10.40 9.79 4.72
CA GLY A 325 10.74 11.19 4.46
C GLY A 325 12.20 11.61 4.70
N GLU A 326 13.15 10.70 4.90
CA GLU A 326 14.58 11.04 5.03
C GLU A 326 15.49 10.14 4.19
N ASP A 327 15.24 8.82 4.17
CA ASP A 327 16.11 7.83 3.50
C ASP A 327 16.03 7.83 1.96
N LEU A 328 14.92 8.32 1.37
CA LEU A 328 14.75 8.41 -0.10
C LEU A 328 15.15 9.78 -0.68
N GLY A 329 15.66 10.70 0.15
CA GLY A 329 15.91 12.08 -0.27
C GLY A 329 14.64 12.87 -0.59
N GLU A 330 13.47 12.36 -0.19
CA GLU A 330 12.19 13.06 -0.27
C GLU A 330 12.09 14.07 0.88
N GLU A 331 11.63 15.30 0.59
CA GLU A 331 11.29 16.23 1.66
C GLU A 331 10.15 15.64 2.52
N PRO A 332 10.26 15.67 3.86
CA PRO A 332 9.14 15.31 4.73
C PRO A 332 7.88 16.06 4.29
N ARG A 333 6.70 15.42 4.33
CA ARG A 333 5.42 16.15 4.08
C ARG A 333 5.35 17.42 4.94
N LEU A 334 5.91 17.37 6.15
CA LEU A 334 5.93 18.47 7.09
C LEU A 334 7.16 19.39 7.00
N ALA A 335 8.06 19.20 6.02
CA ALA A 335 9.30 19.96 5.91
C ALA A 335 9.03 21.45 5.73
N LEU A 336 9.79 22.24 6.50
CA LEU A 336 9.80 23.69 6.45
C LEU A 336 10.96 24.11 5.54
N ASP A 337 10.67 24.71 4.40
CA ASP A 337 11.62 25.63 3.80
C ASP A 337 10.91 26.87 3.25
N GLU A 338 11.49 28.01 3.60
CA GLU A 338 11.04 29.34 3.23
C GLU A 338 11.29 29.58 1.74
N GLU A 339 10.36 30.31 1.10
CA GLU A 339 10.43 30.85 -0.29
C GLU A 339 10.02 29.95 -1.48
N ARG A 340 8.71 29.65 -1.63
CA ARG A 340 8.06 29.48 -2.97
C ARG A 340 6.58 29.92 -2.98
N GLU A 341 6.15 30.63 -4.04
CA GLU A 341 4.75 31.10 -4.22
C GLU A 341 3.82 30.00 -4.80
N GLY A 342 2.99 29.35 -3.97
CA GLY A 342 1.67 28.72 -4.27
C GLY A 342 1.59 27.41 -5.10
N THR A 343 0.72 26.39 -4.92
CA THR A 343 -0.44 26.08 -4.03
C THR A 343 -0.24 24.66 -3.44
N PRO A 344 -0.04 24.47 -2.11
CA PRO A 344 -0.06 23.12 -1.53
C PRO A 344 -1.17 22.93 -0.48
N ASP A 345 -1.96 21.86 -0.66
CA ASP A 345 -2.54 20.95 0.38
C ASP A 345 -3.61 20.05 -0.22
N PRO A 346 -3.24 18.84 -0.61
CA PRO A 346 -4.06 17.65 -0.34
C PRO A 346 -3.32 16.69 0.61
N ILE A 347 -3.02 17.21 1.81
CA ILE A 347 -2.53 16.57 3.07
C ILE A 347 -1.05 16.13 3.24
N LEU A 348 0.02 16.90 3.12
CA LEU A 348 0.31 18.27 2.76
C LEU A 348 1.84 18.33 2.72
N PHE A 349 2.47 18.60 1.59
CA PHE A 349 3.87 19.05 1.45
C PHE A 349 3.85 20.61 1.52
N LYS A 350 4.67 21.30 2.32
CA LYS A 350 4.52 22.74 2.74
C LYS A 350 5.14 23.79 1.77
N GLU A 351 4.91 25.12 1.77
CA GLU A 351 3.93 26.08 2.35
C GLU A 351 3.55 27.18 1.31
N GLU A 352 2.39 27.83 1.51
CA GLU A 352 1.84 28.96 0.75
C GLU A 352 2.44 30.32 1.16
N GLY A 353 3.02 31.06 0.19
CA GLY A 353 3.19 32.51 0.24
C GLY A 353 2.15 33.24 -0.61
N ASN A 354 1.49 34.26 -0.04
CA ASN A 354 0.53 35.20 -0.66
C ASN A 354 -0.33 34.68 -1.82
N LEU A 355 -1.43 33.96 -1.52
CA LEU A 355 -2.41 33.61 -2.55
C LEU A 355 -3.85 34.01 -2.21
N THR A 356 -4.39 34.85 -3.08
CA THR A 356 -5.81 35.22 -3.20
C THR A 356 -6.66 34.23 -4.03
N LEU A 357 -6.22 32.98 -4.26
CA LEU A 357 -6.84 31.98 -5.16
C LEU A 357 -6.56 30.56 -4.60
N SER A 358 -7.44 29.58 -4.40
CA SER A 358 -8.84 29.34 -4.73
C SER A 358 -9.60 28.88 -3.45
N LEU A 359 -10.49 29.72 -2.94
CA LEU A 359 -11.39 29.31 -1.87
C LEU A 359 -12.31 28.20 -2.40
N THR A 360 -12.21 27.02 -1.78
CA THR A 360 -13.16 25.88 -1.85
C THR A 360 -13.04 24.95 -3.06
N LEU A 361 -12.01 24.09 -3.08
CA LEU A 361 -12.14 22.78 -3.73
C LEU A 361 -13.38 22.09 -3.12
N SER A 362 -14.26 21.60 -3.99
CA SER A 362 -15.36 20.74 -3.53
C SER A 362 -14.77 19.55 -2.75
N PRO A 363 -15.47 18.99 -1.75
CA PRO A 363 -14.95 17.83 -0.99
C PRO A 363 -14.61 16.65 -1.91
N ARG A 364 -15.31 16.51 -3.04
CA ARG A 364 -15.01 15.52 -4.09
C ARG A 364 -13.68 15.82 -4.78
N ALA A 365 -13.48 17.05 -5.27
CA ALA A 365 -12.23 17.45 -5.91
C ALA A 365 -11.03 17.34 -4.97
N TYR A 366 -11.20 17.76 -3.70
CA TYR A 366 -10.17 17.63 -2.67
C TYR A 366 -9.79 16.17 -2.42
N ALA A 367 -10.78 15.27 -2.30
CA ALA A 367 -10.51 13.86 -2.10
C ALA A 367 -9.73 13.27 -3.27
N ILE A 368 -10.14 13.55 -4.52
CA ILE A 368 -9.45 13.07 -5.72
C ILE A 368 -8.00 13.58 -5.77
N ALA A 369 -7.75 14.86 -5.48
CA ALA A 369 -6.40 15.40 -5.43
C ALA A 369 -5.53 14.72 -4.35
N ALA A 370 -6.10 14.41 -3.18
CA ALA A 370 -5.38 13.67 -2.14
C ALA A 370 -5.12 12.20 -2.53
N LEU A 371 -6.03 11.57 -3.26
CA LEU A 371 -5.84 10.22 -3.79
C LEU A 371 -4.72 10.17 -4.83
N GLU A 372 -4.65 11.16 -5.72
CA GLU A 372 -3.56 11.29 -6.70
C GLU A 372 -2.19 11.30 -6.01
N VAL A 373 -2.00 12.19 -5.03
CA VAL A 373 -0.74 12.33 -4.27
C VAL A 373 -0.38 11.02 -3.55
N ALA A 374 -1.37 10.34 -2.96
CA ALA A 374 -1.14 9.07 -2.29
C ALA A 374 -0.73 7.97 -3.26
N LEU A 375 -1.40 7.85 -4.41
CA LEU A 375 -1.12 6.81 -5.40
C LEU A 375 0.25 6.99 -6.07
N TYR A 376 0.70 8.22 -6.28
CA TYR A 376 2.06 8.49 -6.75
C TYR A 376 3.11 7.81 -5.86
N LYS A 377 3.07 8.11 -4.54
CA LYS A 377 4.00 7.54 -3.56
C LYS A 377 3.90 6.02 -3.49
N ILE A 378 2.69 5.50 -3.53
CA ILE A 378 2.44 4.06 -3.43
C ILE A 378 2.99 3.32 -4.66
N ALA A 379 2.82 3.89 -5.86
CA ALA A 379 3.38 3.33 -7.09
C ALA A 379 4.92 3.28 -7.05
N GLU A 380 5.57 4.35 -6.59
CA GLU A 380 7.03 4.39 -6.40
C GLU A 380 7.51 3.32 -5.41
N HIS A 381 6.85 3.18 -4.26
CA HIS A 381 7.21 2.14 -3.29
C HIS A 381 7.05 0.72 -3.85
N HIS A 382 5.96 0.46 -4.57
CA HIS A 382 5.73 -0.84 -5.20
C HIS A 382 6.73 -1.13 -6.32
N GLY A 383 7.12 -0.12 -7.10
CA GLY A 383 8.18 -0.21 -8.10
C GLY A 383 9.53 -0.57 -7.48
N ASN A 384 9.92 0.12 -6.40
CA ASN A 384 11.14 -0.21 -5.65
C ASN A 384 11.11 -1.65 -5.11
N VAL A 385 9.98 -2.08 -4.53
CA VAL A 385 9.80 -3.46 -4.06
C VAL A 385 10.01 -4.48 -5.20
N LEU A 386 9.42 -4.22 -6.37
CA LEU A 386 9.58 -5.07 -7.55
C LEU A 386 11.06 -5.16 -7.98
N ASP A 387 11.78 -4.05 -7.97
CA ASP A 387 13.19 -4.01 -8.36
C ASP A 387 14.09 -4.83 -7.41
N TRP A 388 13.79 -4.83 -6.11
CA TRP A 388 14.42 -5.73 -5.14
C TRP A 388 14.18 -7.21 -5.46
N PHE A 389 12.92 -7.60 -5.72
CA PHE A 389 12.61 -8.99 -6.06
C PHE A 389 13.24 -9.42 -7.39
N ARG A 390 13.26 -8.55 -8.41
CA ARG A 390 13.96 -8.79 -9.67
C ARG A 390 15.45 -8.98 -9.46
N ALA A 391 16.09 -8.07 -8.74
CA ALA A 391 17.53 -8.13 -8.47
C ALA A 391 17.89 -9.45 -7.78
N SER A 392 17.06 -9.90 -6.84
CA SER A 392 17.27 -11.18 -6.15
C SER A 392 17.17 -12.37 -7.12
N ILE A 393 16.14 -12.42 -7.97
CA ILE A 393 16.05 -13.46 -9.01
C ILE A 393 17.25 -13.42 -9.96
N SER A 394 17.68 -12.23 -10.41
CA SER A 394 18.85 -12.08 -11.28
C SER A 394 20.11 -12.61 -10.60
N ARG A 395 20.32 -12.33 -9.32
CA ARG A 395 21.45 -12.86 -8.55
C ARG A 395 21.43 -14.39 -8.47
N HIS A 396 20.25 -15.00 -8.28
CA HIS A 396 20.11 -16.46 -8.18
C HIS A 396 20.05 -17.19 -9.53
N THR A 397 19.86 -16.48 -10.64
CA THR A 397 19.87 -17.04 -12.00
C THR A 397 21.20 -16.86 -12.72
N SER A 398 21.99 -15.86 -12.35
CA SER A 398 23.26 -15.53 -12.99
C SER A 398 24.33 -16.60 -12.70
N ASN A 399 24.70 -17.35 -13.74
CA ASN A 399 25.82 -18.30 -13.73
C ASN A 399 27.18 -17.60 -13.95
N ALA A 400 27.40 -16.39 -13.40
CA ALA A 400 28.57 -15.61 -13.76
C ALA A 400 29.86 -16.22 -13.19
N GLU A 401 30.45 -17.15 -13.94
CA GLU A 401 31.85 -17.53 -13.91
C GLU A 401 32.69 -16.27 -14.16
N GLY A 402 32.95 -15.49 -13.10
CA GLY A 402 33.77 -14.29 -13.17
C GLY A 402 33.27 -13.07 -12.42
N SER A 403 32.08 -13.08 -11.79
CA SER A 403 31.72 -11.99 -10.87
C SER A 403 32.46 -12.17 -9.55
N SER A 404 33.15 -11.12 -9.08
CA SER A 404 33.82 -11.04 -7.78
C SER A 404 32.88 -11.14 -6.56
N LEU A 405 31.58 -11.39 -6.78
CA LEU A 405 30.59 -11.57 -5.74
C LEU A 405 30.72 -12.97 -5.13
N GLU A 406 30.73 -13.05 -3.80
CA GLU A 406 30.75 -14.33 -3.09
C GLU A 406 29.61 -15.23 -3.56
N ARG A 407 29.96 -16.47 -3.91
CA ARG A 407 29.00 -17.50 -4.32
C ARG A 407 28.08 -17.82 -3.14
N ILE A 408 26.78 -17.67 -3.35
CA ILE A 408 25.75 -17.98 -2.36
C ILE A 408 25.87 -19.43 -1.92
N SER A 409 25.90 -19.66 -0.61
CA SER A 409 26.00 -21.00 -0.03
C SER A 409 24.70 -21.80 -0.24
N ALA A 410 24.78 -23.13 -0.19
CA ALA A 410 23.60 -24.00 -0.32
C ALA A 410 22.55 -23.75 0.76
N LYS A 411 22.97 -23.38 1.98
CA LYS A 411 22.08 -23.08 3.10
C LYS A 411 21.30 -21.78 2.87
N GLU A 412 21.98 -20.74 2.37
CA GLU A 412 21.37 -19.45 2.03
C GLU A 412 20.37 -19.59 0.87
N LEU A 413 20.72 -20.39 -0.14
CA LEU A 413 19.80 -20.70 -1.24
C LEU A 413 18.55 -21.45 -0.75
N GLN A 414 18.70 -22.42 0.15
CA GLN A 414 17.56 -23.14 0.71
C GLN A 414 16.65 -22.19 1.51
N HIS A 415 17.24 -21.29 2.31
CA HIS A 415 16.48 -20.27 3.03
C HIS A 415 15.72 -19.32 2.08
N TRP A 416 16.36 -18.91 0.97
CA TRP A 416 15.72 -18.11 -0.07
C TRP A 416 14.54 -18.86 -0.72
N ILE A 417 14.70 -20.14 -1.07
CA ILE A 417 13.62 -20.97 -1.65
C ILE A 417 12.40 -21.04 -0.72
N GLU A 418 12.61 -21.05 0.60
CA GLU A 418 11.52 -21.09 1.58
C GLU A 418 10.84 -19.73 1.76
N LYS A 419 11.60 -18.64 1.83
CA LYS A 419 11.09 -17.30 2.19
C LYS A 419 10.61 -16.47 1.01
N PHE A 420 11.30 -16.56 -0.13
CA PHE A 420 10.99 -15.77 -1.32
C PHE A 420 9.54 -15.89 -1.79
N PRO A 421 8.97 -17.11 -1.99
CA PRO A 421 7.59 -17.21 -2.47
C PRO A 421 6.56 -16.73 -1.44
N GLU A 422 6.84 -16.87 -0.14
CA GLU A 422 5.96 -16.39 0.93
C GLU A 422 5.80 -14.87 0.88
N VAL A 423 6.94 -14.16 0.84
CA VAL A 423 6.94 -12.68 0.84
C VAL A 423 6.46 -12.13 -0.51
N LEU A 424 6.89 -12.71 -1.63
CA LEU A 424 6.43 -12.31 -2.97
C LEU A 424 4.90 -12.43 -3.07
N ASN A 425 4.31 -13.55 -2.65
CA ASN A 425 2.87 -13.75 -2.72
C ASN A 425 2.09 -12.72 -1.87
N ASN A 426 2.61 -12.33 -0.70
CA ASN A 426 2.01 -11.29 0.12
C ASN A 426 1.95 -9.94 -0.61
N VAL A 427 3.04 -9.56 -1.29
CA VAL A 427 3.13 -8.32 -2.08
C VAL A 427 2.27 -8.40 -3.33
N THR A 428 2.32 -9.51 -4.07
CA THR A 428 1.47 -9.74 -5.25
C THR A 428 0.01 -9.61 -4.87
N HIS A 429 -0.44 -10.31 -3.81
CA HIS A 429 -1.83 -10.26 -3.38
C HIS A 429 -2.28 -8.86 -2.94
N ALA A 430 -1.43 -8.13 -2.20
CA ALA A 430 -1.73 -6.76 -1.79
C ALA A 430 -1.88 -5.82 -3.01
N THR A 431 -0.93 -5.89 -3.95
CA THR A 431 -0.94 -5.12 -5.21
C THR A 431 -2.18 -5.45 -6.04
N SER A 432 -2.47 -6.74 -6.28
CA SER A 432 -3.68 -7.20 -6.99
C SER A 432 -4.97 -6.70 -6.35
N SER A 433 -5.05 -6.75 -5.01
CA SER A 433 -6.25 -6.30 -4.29
C SER A 433 -6.46 -4.79 -4.44
N LEU A 434 -5.37 -4.01 -4.41
CA LEU A 434 -5.40 -2.57 -4.61
C LEU A 434 -5.82 -2.21 -6.04
N VAL A 435 -5.16 -2.77 -7.05
CA VAL A 435 -5.46 -2.55 -8.47
C VAL A 435 -6.93 -2.86 -8.76
N ARG A 436 -7.41 -4.04 -8.36
CA ARG A 436 -8.81 -4.45 -8.55
C ARG A 436 -9.81 -3.49 -7.89
N LYS A 437 -9.49 -2.97 -6.70
CA LYS A 437 -10.36 -2.04 -5.99
C LYS A 437 -10.34 -0.64 -6.60
N LEU A 438 -9.21 -0.23 -7.14
CA LEU A 438 -9.08 1.02 -7.89
C LEU A 438 -9.80 0.93 -9.23
N ASP A 439 -9.70 -0.20 -9.94
CA ASP A 439 -10.47 -0.46 -11.17
C ASP A 439 -11.96 -0.34 -10.93
N HIS A 440 -12.48 -1.05 -9.92
CA HIS A 440 -13.89 -0.97 -9.55
C HIS A 440 -14.33 0.47 -9.24
N PHE A 441 -13.49 1.26 -8.55
CA PHE A 441 -13.77 2.67 -8.30
C PHE A 441 -13.84 3.50 -9.59
N LEU A 442 -12.90 3.32 -10.52
CA LEU A 442 -12.86 4.07 -11.77
C LEU A 442 -13.99 3.64 -12.74
N GLU A 443 -14.34 2.36 -12.75
CA GLU A 443 -15.30 1.76 -13.68
C GLU A 443 -16.76 1.83 -13.21
N GLU A 444 -17.01 1.66 -11.91
CA GLU A 444 -18.37 1.59 -11.35
C GLU A 444 -18.78 2.85 -10.59
N ASP A 445 -17.85 3.51 -9.88
CA ASP A 445 -18.18 4.73 -9.13
C ASP A 445 -17.99 5.98 -9.99
N VAL A 446 -16.79 6.21 -10.55
CA VAL A 446 -16.46 7.43 -11.33
C VAL A 446 -17.07 7.36 -12.74
N ILE A 447 -17.03 6.19 -13.36
CA ILE A 447 -17.55 5.86 -14.70
C ILE A 447 -17.11 6.86 -15.78
N PHE A 448 -16.06 6.57 -16.53
CA PHE A 448 -15.63 7.48 -17.61
C PHE A 448 -16.50 7.34 -18.87
N GLY A 449 -17.02 8.46 -19.37
CA GLY A 449 -17.66 8.54 -20.68
C GLY A 449 -16.65 8.46 -21.83
N GLN A 450 -17.15 8.40 -23.07
CA GLN A 450 -16.30 8.41 -24.28
C GLN A 450 -15.43 9.67 -24.39
N ASP A 451 -15.83 10.76 -23.76
CA ASP A 451 -15.10 12.02 -23.67
C ASP A 451 -14.08 12.06 -22.52
N ALA A 452 -13.80 10.91 -21.89
CA ALA A 452 -12.91 10.76 -20.73
C ALA A 452 -13.33 11.61 -19.52
N ARG A 453 -14.63 11.96 -19.41
CA ARG A 453 -15.20 12.72 -18.29
C ARG A 453 -16.00 11.81 -17.36
N PRO A 454 -16.05 12.11 -16.04
CA PRO A 454 -16.78 11.30 -15.07
C PRO A 454 -18.30 11.40 -15.30
N ARG A 455 -18.97 10.26 -15.39
CA ARG A 455 -20.42 10.10 -15.59
C ARG A 455 -21.11 9.45 -14.39
N GLY A 456 -20.34 8.94 -13.44
CA GLY A 456 -20.83 8.38 -12.19
C GLY A 456 -21.74 9.34 -11.46
N ALA A 457 -22.87 8.85 -10.97
CA ALA A 457 -23.95 9.70 -10.50
C ALA A 457 -23.53 10.70 -9.40
N LEU A 458 -22.59 10.27 -8.54
CA LEU A 458 -22.02 11.08 -7.46
C LEU A 458 -20.75 11.86 -7.84
N TRP A 459 -20.21 11.65 -9.04
CA TRP A 459 -18.95 12.23 -9.50
C TRP A 459 -19.09 13.12 -10.74
N GLN A 460 -20.23 13.05 -11.45
CA GLN A 460 -20.52 13.82 -12.66
C GLN A 460 -20.44 15.34 -12.49
N GLY A 461 -20.62 15.85 -11.26
CA GLY A 461 -20.43 17.28 -10.97
C GLY A 461 -18.99 17.77 -11.16
N LEU A 462 -18.00 16.87 -11.25
CA LEU A 462 -16.60 17.21 -11.51
C LEU A 462 -16.28 17.43 -13.00
N GLN A 463 -17.24 17.22 -13.92
CA GLN A 463 -17.00 17.39 -15.37
C GLN A 463 -16.57 18.80 -15.79
N SER A 464 -16.85 19.82 -14.96
CA SER A 464 -16.46 21.21 -15.18
C SER A 464 -15.23 21.64 -14.39
N ASP A 465 -14.68 20.77 -13.54
CA ASP A 465 -13.52 21.06 -12.70
C ASP A 465 -12.24 20.56 -13.37
N SER A 466 -11.46 21.49 -13.94
CA SER A 466 -10.25 21.15 -14.71
C SER A 466 -9.16 20.49 -13.87
N ASP A 467 -9.06 20.85 -12.59
CA ASP A 467 -8.05 20.28 -11.70
C ASP A 467 -8.45 18.87 -11.29
N ALA A 468 -9.72 18.66 -10.93
CA ALA A 468 -10.23 17.32 -10.63
C ALA A 468 -10.14 16.37 -11.83
N LEU A 469 -10.39 16.85 -13.05
CA LEU A 469 -10.22 16.05 -14.27
C LEU A 469 -8.75 15.67 -14.50
N ARG A 470 -7.81 16.57 -14.26
CA ARG A 470 -6.37 16.29 -14.34
C ARG A 470 -5.98 15.21 -13.34
N SER A 471 -6.40 15.35 -12.08
CA SER A 471 -6.14 14.36 -11.05
C SER A 471 -6.71 12.99 -11.38
N LEU A 472 -7.94 12.92 -11.91
CA LEU A 472 -8.53 11.65 -12.36
C LEU A 472 -7.75 10.98 -13.50
N GLN A 473 -7.20 11.76 -14.43
CA GLN A 473 -6.36 11.23 -15.51
C GLN A 473 -5.04 10.67 -14.96
N ILE A 474 -4.41 11.38 -14.04
CA ILE A 474 -3.16 10.95 -13.39
C ILE A 474 -3.41 9.70 -12.52
N ILE A 475 -4.52 9.64 -11.77
CA ILE A 475 -4.93 8.44 -11.02
C ILE A 475 -5.06 7.23 -11.94
N LYS A 476 -5.61 7.41 -13.16
CA LYS A 476 -5.71 6.34 -14.15
C LYS A 476 -4.32 5.88 -14.60
N GLN A 477 -3.38 6.80 -14.80
CA GLN A 477 -2.00 6.46 -15.12
C GLN A 477 -1.36 5.64 -13.99
N TYR A 478 -1.44 6.07 -12.74
CA TYR A 478 -0.91 5.30 -11.61
C TYR A 478 -1.61 3.95 -11.42
N ARG A 479 -2.89 3.84 -11.80
CA ARG A 479 -3.57 2.54 -11.88
C ARG A 479 -2.87 1.64 -12.89
N ASP A 480 -2.60 2.15 -14.10
CA ASP A 480 -1.98 1.39 -15.18
C ASP A 480 -0.55 0.97 -14.78
N ASP A 481 0.23 1.87 -14.17
CA ASP A 481 1.57 1.56 -13.64
C ASP A 481 1.52 0.44 -12.58
N MET A 482 0.56 0.50 -11.66
CA MET A 482 0.35 -0.53 -10.64
C MET A 482 -0.11 -1.87 -11.22
N TYR A 483 -0.90 -1.84 -12.31
CA TYR A 483 -1.30 -3.04 -13.04
C TYR A 483 -0.10 -3.70 -13.73
N ASP A 484 0.81 -2.91 -14.30
CA ASP A 484 2.05 -3.41 -14.89
C ASP A 484 2.95 -4.03 -13.81
N ILE A 485 3.14 -3.35 -12.67
CA ILE A 485 3.86 -3.91 -11.51
C ILE A 485 3.24 -5.24 -11.06
N GLU A 486 1.92 -5.32 -10.95
CA GLU A 486 1.21 -6.56 -10.61
C GLU A 486 1.53 -7.68 -11.61
N GLY A 487 1.48 -7.37 -12.91
CA GLY A 487 1.80 -8.30 -13.98
C GLY A 487 3.23 -8.84 -13.86
N GLU A 488 4.19 -7.96 -13.55
CA GLU A 488 5.59 -8.30 -13.41
C GLU A 488 5.88 -9.10 -12.14
N LEU A 489 5.25 -8.78 -11.01
CA LEU A 489 5.32 -9.59 -9.79
C LEU A 489 4.86 -11.03 -10.05
N LYS A 490 3.77 -11.23 -10.81
CA LYS A 490 3.32 -12.56 -11.23
C LYS A 490 4.31 -13.26 -12.16
N GLN A 491 5.03 -12.54 -13.01
CA GLN A 491 6.11 -13.12 -13.82
C GLN A 491 7.29 -13.58 -12.95
N LEU A 492 7.58 -12.87 -11.86
CA LEU A 492 8.63 -13.30 -10.91
C LEU A 492 8.29 -14.62 -10.22
N GLU A 493 7.01 -14.91 -9.97
CA GLU A 493 6.57 -16.21 -9.45
C GLU A 493 6.93 -17.36 -10.42
N ILE A 494 6.77 -17.13 -11.73
CA ILE A 494 7.13 -18.08 -12.78
C ILE A 494 8.67 -18.24 -12.85
N ALA A 495 9.40 -17.14 -12.78
CA ALA A 495 10.86 -17.15 -12.81
C ALA A 495 11.45 -17.88 -11.58
N TYR A 496 10.87 -17.66 -10.40
CA TYR A 496 11.20 -18.37 -9.17
C TYR A 496 11.06 -19.89 -9.33
N GLU A 497 9.95 -20.36 -9.90
CA GLU A 497 9.75 -21.79 -10.16
C GLU A 497 10.81 -22.36 -11.12
N GLY A 498 11.34 -21.55 -12.04
CA GLY A 498 12.50 -21.89 -12.85
C GLY A 498 13.77 -22.13 -12.02
N VAL A 499 14.10 -21.22 -11.10
CA VAL A 499 15.25 -21.35 -10.18
C VAL A 499 15.10 -22.58 -9.30
N ARG A 500 13.92 -22.79 -8.72
CA ARG A 500 13.62 -23.91 -7.85
C ARG A 500 13.82 -25.26 -8.55
N ARG A 501 13.34 -25.40 -9.78
CA ARG A 501 13.51 -26.63 -10.60
C ARG A 501 14.98 -26.88 -10.91
N LYS A 502 15.73 -25.84 -11.31
CA LYS A 502 17.16 -25.95 -11.57
C LYS A 502 17.91 -26.48 -10.34
N ARG A 503 17.67 -25.92 -9.15
CA ARG A 503 18.32 -26.41 -7.93
C ARG A 503 17.96 -27.84 -7.58
N LYS A 504 16.71 -28.26 -7.82
CA LYS A 504 16.30 -29.65 -7.62
C LYS A 504 17.11 -30.60 -8.53
N ASN A 505 17.28 -30.24 -9.79
CA ASN A 505 18.09 -31.03 -10.73
C ASN A 505 19.57 -31.05 -10.30
N ASP A 506 20.13 -29.91 -9.90
CA ASP A 506 21.52 -29.83 -9.42
C ASP A 506 21.75 -30.74 -8.20
N ASN A 507 20.79 -30.79 -7.25
CA ASN A 507 20.84 -31.69 -6.10
C ASN A 507 20.82 -33.17 -6.52
N GLU A 508 19.98 -33.53 -7.50
CA GLU A 508 19.91 -34.89 -8.02
C GLU A 508 21.24 -35.30 -8.69
N ASP A 509 21.86 -34.40 -9.45
CA ASP A 509 23.17 -34.60 -10.09
C ASP A 509 24.31 -34.70 -9.07
N GLU A 510 24.32 -33.85 -8.04
CA GLU A 510 25.26 -33.91 -6.91
C GLU A 510 25.15 -35.27 -6.19
N GLN A 511 23.91 -35.73 -5.92
CA GLN A 511 23.68 -36.99 -5.22
C GLN A 511 24.06 -38.21 -6.05
N GLN A 512 23.85 -38.19 -7.36
CA GLN A 512 24.37 -39.22 -8.26
C GLN A 512 25.91 -39.25 -8.27
N THR A 513 26.54 -38.08 -8.22
CA THR A 513 28.01 -37.95 -8.21
C THR A 513 28.60 -38.51 -6.91
N ILE A 514 28.02 -38.16 -5.77
CA ILE A 514 28.40 -38.71 -4.45
C ILE A 514 28.19 -40.23 -4.44
N THR A 515 27.06 -40.72 -4.93
CA THR A 515 26.77 -42.17 -4.98
C THR A 515 27.81 -42.92 -5.82
N LYS A 516 28.21 -42.35 -6.98
CA LYS A 516 29.29 -42.90 -7.82
C LYS A 516 30.64 -42.91 -7.10
N GLN A 517 30.98 -41.85 -6.35
CA GLN A 517 32.22 -41.78 -5.57
C GLN A 517 32.23 -42.80 -4.44
N VAL A 518 31.16 -42.90 -3.65
CA VAL A 518 31.03 -43.89 -2.56
C VAL A 518 31.11 -45.31 -3.12
N HIS A 519 30.47 -45.59 -4.27
CA HIS A 519 30.59 -46.88 -4.92
C HIS A 519 32.04 -47.19 -5.33
N ARG A 520 32.77 -46.23 -5.92
CA ARG A 520 34.20 -46.38 -6.26
C ARG A 520 35.06 -46.65 -5.03
N ILE A 521 34.84 -45.90 -3.94
CA ILE A 521 35.55 -46.09 -2.67
C ILE A 521 35.23 -47.47 -2.09
N GLY A 522 33.97 -47.90 -2.12
CA GLY A 522 33.55 -49.22 -1.65
C GLY A 522 34.18 -50.37 -2.44
N VAL A 523 34.22 -50.26 -3.78
CA VAL A 523 34.91 -51.22 -4.64
C VAL A 523 36.40 -51.27 -4.32
N ALA A 524 37.07 -50.11 -4.21
CA ALA A 524 38.48 -50.06 -3.86
C ALA A 524 38.76 -50.68 -2.48
N ALA A 525 37.97 -50.30 -1.47
CA ALA A 525 38.08 -50.85 -0.12
C ALA A 525 37.91 -52.38 -0.12
N PHE A 526 36.96 -52.92 -0.88
CA PHE A 526 36.76 -54.37 -1.00
C PHE A 526 37.94 -55.06 -1.72
N VAL A 527 38.41 -54.49 -2.83
CA VAL A 527 39.54 -55.00 -3.62
C VAL A 527 40.85 -54.97 -2.83
N PHE A 528 41.06 -54.00 -1.93
CA PHE A 528 42.27 -53.94 -1.10
C PHE A 528 42.13 -54.69 0.23
N ALA A 529 40.93 -54.76 0.81
CA ALA A 529 40.70 -55.48 2.07
C ALA A 529 40.92 -56.99 1.89
N MET A 530 40.37 -57.59 0.81
CA MET A 530 40.48 -59.03 0.58
C MET A 530 41.94 -59.53 0.50
N PRO A 531 42.81 -58.99 -0.37
CA PRO A 531 44.22 -59.35 -0.42
C PRO A 531 44.97 -59.04 0.87
N ASN A 532 44.63 -57.94 1.56
CA ASN A 532 45.27 -57.59 2.84
C ASN A 532 44.92 -58.60 3.94
N THR A 533 43.68 -59.06 4.05
CA THR A 533 43.31 -60.16 4.96
C THR A 533 44.01 -61.47 4.58
N VAL A 534 44.13 -61.78 3.30
CA VAL A 534 44.88 -62.97 2.85
C VAL A 534 46.35 -62.84 3.21
N ALA A 535 46.97 -61.68 2.98
CA ALA A 535 48.36 -61.42 3.33
C ALA A 535 48.61 -61.52 4.85
N GLN A 536 47.69 -60.98 5.66
CA GLN A 536 47.75 -61.10 7.12
C GLN A 536 47.58 -62.55 7.59
N LEU A 537 46.72 -63.34 6.93
CA LEU A 537 46.55 -64.77 7.23
C LEU A 537 47.82 -65.58 6.91
N TYR A 538 48.46 -65.29 5.77
CA TYR A 538 49.74 -65.90 5.40
C TYR A 538 50.89 -65.46 6.32
N ALA A 539 50.92 -64.19 6.73
CA ALA A 539 51.93 -63.68 7.68
C ALA A 539 51.74 -64.23 9.10
N ALA A 540 50.53 -64.65 9.47
CA ALA A 540 50.21 -65.21 10.78
C ALA A 540 50.33 -66.75 10.84
N MET A 541 50.70 -67.43 9.74
CA MET A 541 50.96 -68.87 9.79
C MET A 541 52.21 -69.15 10.65
N PRO A 542 52.12 -69.99 11.69
CA PRO A 542 53.29 -70.39 12.46
C PRO A 542 54.17 -71.34 11.63
N GLU A 543 55.47 -71.08 11.59
CA GLU A 543 56.47 -72.01 11.04
C GLU A 543 56.44 -73.32 11.82
N SER A 544 55.68 -74.30 11.35
CA SER A 544 55.75 -75.67 11.85
C SER A 544 56.00 -76.63 10.69
N ARG A 545 57.28 -76.99 10.58
CA ARG A 545 57.86 -78.25 10.12
C ARG A 545 57.14 -78.98 8.98
N PHE A 546 57.75 -78.97 7.79
CA PHE A 546 58.17 -80.20 7.12
C PHE A 546 59.42 -79.93 6.29
N SER A 547 60.56 -80.44 6.79
CA SER A 547 61.74 -80.75 5.99
C SER A 547 61.67 -82.20 5.51
N ALA A 548 62.25 -82.44 4.34
CA ALA A 548 62.49 -83.72 3.65
C ALA A 548 61.37 -84.19 2.70
N SER A 549 61.61 -84.72 1.51
CA SER A 549 62.80 -84.82 0.64
C SER A 549 62.36 -85.59 -0.63
N TRP A 550 62.87 -85.21 -1.80
CA TRP A 550 62.95 -85.98 -3.08
C TRP A 550 61.70 -86.66 -3.68
N ALA A 551 61.35 -86.29 -4.92
CA ALA A 551 61.49 -87.13 -6.12
C ALA A 551 60.73 -86.54 -7.32
N SER A 552 61.42 -86.32 -8.45
CA SER A 552 60.77 -86.39 -9.77
C SER A 552 60.51 -87.85 -10.11
N PRO A 553 59.37 -88.16 -10.74
CA PRO A 553 59.47 -88.66 -12.11
C PRO A 553 58.32 -88.21 -13.03
N GLY A 554 58.63 -88.17 -14.33
CA GLY A 554 57.76 -88.79 -15.33
C GLY A 554 56.70 -87.91 -15.98
N SER A 555 56.93 -87.65 -17.26
CA SER A 555 56.05 -87.09 -18.27
C SER A 555 54.70 -87.80 -18.45
N LYS A 556 53.66 -87.08 -18.90
CA LYS A 556 53.07 -87.21 -20.26
C LYS A 556 51.72 -86.47 -20.48
N TYR A 557 51.63 -85.86 -21.67
CA TYR A 557 50.47 -85.36 -22.46
C TYR A 557 49.79 -84.06 -21.97
N ASP A 558 49.99 -82.93 -22.67
CA ASP A 558 49.34 -82.47 -23.94
C ASP A 558 47.88 -82.06 -23.67
N ASP A 559 47.35 -80.89 -24.04
CA ASP A 559 47.67 -79.92 -25.09
C ASP A 559 47.02 -78.56 -24.75
N GLY A 560 47.54 -77.47 -25.35
CA GLY A 560 46.67 -76.39 -25.85
C GLY A 560 46.95 -74.95 -25.42
N LEU A 561 47.90 -74.32 -26.14
CA LEU A 561 48.04 -72.87 -26.42
C LEU A 561 48.52 -71.97 -25.25
N GLY A 562 49.65 -71.26 -25.31
CA GLY A 562 50.50 -70.87 -26.43
C GLY A 562 50.69 -69.35 -26.46
N LEU A 563 51.86 -68.89 -25.94
CA LEU A 563 52.63 -67.68 -26.32
C LEU A 563 51.98 -66.28 -26.21
N TRP A 564 52.66 -65.17 -25.84
CA TRP A 564 53.98 -64.85 -25.28
C TRP A 564 54.01 -63.32 -25.02
N LEU A 565 54.75 -62.89 -23.97
CA LEU A 565 55.57 -61.65 -23.83
C LEU A 565 54.90 -60.25 -23.82
N HIS A 566 55.43 -59.22 -23.15
CA HIS A 566 56.76 -58.99 -22.56
C HIS A 566 56.69 -57.92 -21.45
N PHE A 567 57.56 -58.09 -20.45
CA PHE A 567 58.19 -57.12 -19.55
C PHE A 567 58.19 -55.63 -19.96
N TYR A 568 58.08 -54.71 -18.99
CA TYR A 568 59.26 -53.96 -18.54
C TYR A 568 59.16 -53.43 -17.10
N ARG A 569 60.30 -53.58 -16.45
CA ARG A 569 60.74 -53.27 -15.09
C ARG A 569 61.28 -51.84 -15.06
N GLN A 570 61.19 -51.11 -13.93
CA GLN A 570 62.31 -50.29 -13.47
C GLN A 570 62.35 -50.11 -11.94
N PRO A 571 63.53 -50.23 -11.32
CA PRO A 571 63.80 -49.85 -9.93
C PRO A 571 64.57 -48.51 -9.83
N GLY A 572 64.41 -47.82 -8.70
CA GLY A 572 65.48 -47.12 -7.95
C GLY A 572 66.17 -45.88 -8.55
N GLU A 573 65.92 -44.73 -7.90
CA GLU A 573 66.72 -43.48 -7.83
C GLU A 573 68.24 -43.72 -7.49
N PRO A 574 69.16 -42.73 -7.45
CA PRO A 574 69.00 -41.25 -7.47
C PRO A 574 70.03 -40.44 -8.29
N GLY A 575 69.77 -39.13 -8.44
CA GLY A 575 70.82 -38.12 -8.49
C GLY A 575 70.72 -37.08 -9.60
N GLY A 576 70.68 -35.79 -9.19
CA GLY A 576 71.46 -34.77 -9.86
C GLY A 576 70.70 -33.63 -10.56
N ILE A 577 70.70 -32.46 -9.88
CA ILE A 577 71.27 -31.19 -10.37
C ILE A 577 70.60 -30.47 -11.57
N MET A 578 70.10 -29.26 -11.23
CA MET A 578 70.14 -27.97 -11.95
C MET A 578 69.56 -27.77 -13.37
N ARG A 579 68.78 -26.67 -13.41
CA ARG A 579 68.81 -25.49 -14.30
C ARG A 579 67.91 -25.45 -15.53
N ASP A 580 67.14 -24.36 -15.51
CA ASP A 580 66.81 -23.40 -16.57
C ASP A 580 66.17 -23.91 -17.86
N TYR A 581 64.90 -23.57 -18.08
CA TYR A 581 64.47 -22.41 -18.87
C TYR A 581 63.02 -22.03 -18.56
#